data_AF-A0A951DRW3-F1
#
_entry.id   AF-A0A951DRW3-F1
#
_cell.length_a   1.000
_cell.length_b   1.000
_cell.length_c   1.000
_cell.angle_alpha   90.00
_cell.angle_beta   90.00
_cell.angle_gamma   90.00
#
_symmetry.space_group_name_H-M   'P 1'
#
loop_
_entity.id
_entity.type
_entity.pdbx_description
1 polymer ?
#
loop_
_entity_poly.entity_id
_entity_poly.type
_entity_poly.pdbx_seq_one_letter_code
_entity_poly.pdbx_strand_id
1 'polypeptide(L)' 'LQRLENAARDARENLMPFLMDAVRAYATLGDMCNTLRRVYGEYKEPALV' A
#
# COMPACT_ATOMS: atom_id res chain seq x y z
N LEU A 1 -8.21 2.29 6.14
CA LEU A 1 -7.05 1.76 5.40
C LEU A 1 -6.72 0.30 5.72
N GLN A 2 -7.22 -0.27 6.83
CA GLN A 2 -6.99 -1.68 7.19
C GLN A 2 -7.35 -2.69 6.08
N ARG A 3 -8.42 -2.44 5.31
CA ARG A 3 -8.76 -3.28 4.14
C ARG A 3 -7.67 -3.29 3.06
N LEU A 4 -7.08 -2.13 2.76
CA LEU A 4 -5.96 -2.00 1.83
C LEU A 4 -4.72 -2.72 2.35
N GLU A 5 -4.44 -2.59 3.66
CA GLU A 5 -3.32 -3.29 4.29
C GLU A 5 -3.47 -4.82 4.21
N ASN A 6 -4.65 -5.34 4.51
CA ASN A 6 -4.93 -6.78 4.44
C ASN A 6 -4.82 -7.30 3.01
N ALA A 7 -5.39 -6.57 2.03
CA ALA A 7 -5.26 -6.93 0.62
C ALA A 7 -3.80 -6.94 0.16
N ALA A 8 -2.98 -5.99 0.63
CA ALA A 8 -1.54 -5.94 0.33
C ALA A 8 -0.74 -7.12 0.90
N ARG A 9 -1.28 -7.88 1.86
CA ARG A 9 -0.62 -9.09 2.40
C ARG A 9 -0.85 -10.33 1.52
N ASP A 10 -1.81 -10.28 0.60
CA ASP A 10 -2.07 -11.36 -0.37
C ASP A 10 -1.62 -10.94 -1.77
N ALA A 11 -0.59 -11.61 -2.30
CA ALA A 11 -0.04 -11.32 -3.62
C ALA A 11 -1.01 -11.61 -4.78
N ARG A 12 -2.13 -12.31 -4.53
CA ARG A 12 -3.16 -12.63 -5.54
C ARG A 12 -4.29 -11.62 -5.58
N GLU A 13 -4.39 -10.75 -4.58
CA GLU A 13 -5.43 -9.73 -4.50
C GLU A 13 -5.10 -8.51 -5.38
N ASN A 14 -6.13 -7.95 -6.02
CA ASN A 14 -5.98 -6.73 -6.79
C ASN A 14 -6.18 -5.52 -5.87
N LEU A 15 -5.18 -4.63 -5.77
CA LEU A 15 -5.23 -3.46 -4.90
C LEU A 15 -6.10 -2.31 -5.43
N MET A 16 -6.39 -2.27 -6.73
CA MET A 16 -7.08 -1.14 -7.36
C MET A 16 -8.45 -0.83 -6.72
N PRO A 17 -9.33 -1.81 -6.42
CA PRO A 17 -10.60 -1.55 -5.74
C PRO A 17 -10.42 -0.91 -4.35
N PHE A 18 -9.42 -1.36 -3.59
CA PHE A 18 -9.16 -0.86 -2.23
C PHE A 18 -8.57 0.55 -2.22
N LEU A 19 -7.76 0.88 -3.22
CA LEU A 19 -7.26 2.24 -3.44
C LEU A 19 -8.40 3.19 -3.81
N MET A 20 -9.33 2.77 -4.68
CA MET A 20 -10.53 3.57 -5.00
C MET A 20 -11.42 3.80 -3.77
N ASP A 21 -11.58 2.78 -2.92
CA ASP A 21 -12.29 2.93 -1.64
C ASP A 21 -11.59 3.91 -0.70
N ALA A 22 -10.25 3.89 -0.64
CA ALA A 22 -9.48 4.82 0.17
C ALA A 22 -9.65 6.27 -0.32
N VAL A 23 -9.58 6.51 -1.63
CA VAL A 23 -9.80 7.83 -2.23
C VAL A 23 -11.23 8.32 -1.98
N ARG A 24 -12.24 7.45 -2.12
CA ARG A 24 -13.64 7.78 -1.78
C ARG A 24 -13.83 8.14 -0.31
N ALA A 25 -13.02 7.58 0.58
CA ALA A 25 -13.01 7.91 2.00
C ALA A 25 -12.13 9.15 2.33
N TYR A 26 -11.71 9.93 1.32
CA TYR A 26 -10.83 11.08 1.47
C TYR A 26 -9.48 10.76 2.13
N ALA A 27 -8.99 9.53 2.00
CA ALA A 27 -7.64 9.19 2.42
C ALA A 27 -6.62 9.89 1.52
N THR A 28 -5.54 10.41 2.12
CA THR A 28 -4.51 11.08 1.35
C THR A 28 -3.57 10.07 0.68
N LEU A 29 -2.82 10.54 -0.31
CA LEU A 29 -1.73 9.75 -0.90
C LEU A 29 -0.71 9.31 0.17
N GLY A 30 -0.39 10.20 1.12
CA GLY A 30 0.52 9.89 2.22
C GLY A 30 0.02 8.73 3.09
N ASP A 31 -1.28 8.71 3.42
CA ASP A 31 -1.86 7.65 4.24
C ASP A 31 -1.82 6.29 3.52
N MET A 32 -2.14 6.27 2.22
CA MET A 32 -2.07 5.07 1.40
C MET A 32 -0.62 4.55 1.28
N CYS A 33 0.33 5.43 0.95
CA CYS A 33 1.75 5.08 0.85
C CYS A 33 2.32 4.57 2.19
N ASN A 34 1.98 5.21 3.30
CA ASN A 34 2.41 4.77 4.63
C ASN A 34 1.84 3.39 4.99
N THR A 35 0.60 3.11 4.60
CA THR A 35 -0.01 1.80 4.80
C THR A 35 0.73 0.72 4.01
N LEU A 36 1.02 0.95 2.73
CA LEU A 36 1.75 0.00 1.89
C LEU A 36 3.19 -0.20 2.36
N ARG A 37 3.86 0.85 2.83
CA ARG A 37 5.20 0.80 3.40
C ARG A 37 5.30 -0.11 4.63
N ARG A 38 4.23 -0.23 5.43
CA ARG A 38 4.20 -1.17 6.58
C ARG A 38 4.17 -2.63 6.16
N VAL A 39 3.65 -2.94 4.96
CA VAL A 39 3.52 -4.31 4.45
C VAL A 39 4.74 -4.70 3.63
N TYR A 40 5.16 -3.84 2.70
CA TYR A 40 6.24 -4.13 1.76
C TYR A 40 7.61 -3.60 2.20
N GLY A 41 7.64 -2.72 3.20
CA GLY A 41 8.84 -1.96 3.54
C GLY A 41 9.10 -0.82 2.56
N GLU A 42 10.35 -0.37 2.55
CA GLU A 42 10.84 0.65 1.62
C GLU A 42 11.84 0.00 0.66
N TYR A 43 11.81 0.45 -0.60
CA TYR A 43 12.87 0.11 -1.52
C TYR A 43 14.21 0.64 -0.99
N LYS A 44 15.22 -0.24 -0.96
CA LYS A 44 16.61 0.11 -0.64
C LYS A 44 17.44 -0.12 -1.89
N GLU A 45 18.12 0.93 -2.34
CA GLU A 45 19.01 0.83 -3.49
C GLU A 45 20.11 -0.20 -3.22
N PRO A 46 20.38 -1.14 -4.15
CA PRO A 46 21.47 -2.08 -3.99
C PRO A 46 22.81 -1.34 -4.02
N ALA A 47 23.62 -1.53 -2.98
CA ALA A 47 24.97 -0.99 -2.97
C ALA A 47 25.81 -1.72 -4.03
N LEU A 48 26.18 -1.02 -5.10
CA LEU A 48 27.15 -1.51 -6.07
C LEU A 48 28.53 -1.45 -5.42
N VAL A 49 29.10 -2.62 -5.10
CA VAL A 49 30.51 -2.80 -4.70
C VAL A 49 31.31 -3.37 -5.86
#